data_AF-A0A454JLE0-F1
#
_entry.id   AF-A0A454JLE0-F1
#
_cell.length_a   1.000
_cell.length_b   1.000
_cell.length_c   1.000
_cell.angle_alpha   90.00
_cell.angle_beta   90.00
_cell.angle_gamma   90.00
#
_symmetry.space_group_name_H-M   'P 1'
#
loop_
_entity.id
_entity.type
_entity.pdbx_description
1 polymer ?
#
loop_
_entity_poly.entity_id
_entity_poly.type
_entity_poly.pdbx_seq_one_letter_code
_entity_poly.pdbx_strand_id
1 'polypeptide(L)'
;MSEHRSLLRKSLLLLLVLLLIAGWGGLRARHSLLTMDIAKMNTSKPWKMASLVLLTPDERRQIKDFTHDKHEDWDKFFTLASGISIQKIIDTQSQLEQQAANKPQ
;
A
#
# COMPACT_ATOMS: atom_id res chain seq x y z
N MET A 1 11.69 29.33 36.39
CA MET A 1 10.83 28.12 36.27
C MET A 1 9.81 28.18 35.10
N SER A 2 9.42 29.35 34.58
CA SER A 2 8.46 29.47 33.47
C SER A 2 9.07 29.17 32.08
N GLU A 3 10.31 29.58 31.83
CA GLU A 3 10.98 29.41 30.53
C GLU A 3 11.20 27.94 30.15
N HIS A 4 11.58 27.10 31.11
CA HIS A 4 11.79 25.67 30.89
C HIS A 4 10.52 24.94 30.44
N ARG A 5 9.34 25.36 30.95
CA ARG A 5 8.04 24.81 30.55
C ARG A 5 7.62 25.29 29.15
N SER A 6 8.02 26.51 28.77
CA SER A 6 7.79 27.06 27.43
C SER A 6 8.60 26.31 26.35
N LEU A 7 9.88 26.03 26.62
CA LEU A 7 10.75 25.27 25.72
C LEU A 7 10.27 23.83 25.51
N LEU A 8 9.84 23.15 26.57
CA LEU A 8 9.28 21.79 26.47
C LEU A 8 8.02 21.75 25.62
N ARG A 9 7.12 22.73 25.75
CA ARG A 9 5.91 22.84 24.92
C ARG A 9 6.24 23.06 23.44
N LYS A 10 7.21 23.92 23.13
CA LYS A 10 7.66 24.16 21.75
C LYS A 10 8.29 22.90 21.14
N SER A 11 9.12 22.19 21.91
CA SER A 11 9.71 20.92 21.46
C SER A 11 8.65 19.84 21.22
N LEU A 12 7.63 19.77 22.08
CA LEU A 12 6.54 18.80 21.93
C LEU A 12 5.66 19.12 20.71
N LEU A 13 5.39 20.41 20.45
CA LEU A 13 4.71 20.84 19.24
C LEU A 13 5.52 20.52 17.98
N LEU A 14 6.83 20.76 17.98
CA LEU A 14 7.70 20.39 16.86
C LEU A 14 7.71 18.88 16.62
N LEU A 15 7.76 18.07 17.68
CA LEU A 15 7.67 16.62 17.57
C LEU A 15 6.31 16.17 17.00
N LEU A 16 5.21 16.77 17.45
CA LEU A 16 3.88 16.53 16.91
C LEU A 16 3.78 16.88 15.42
N VAL A 17 4.33 18.03 15.02
CA VAL A 17 4.37 18.45 13.62
C VAL A 17 5.21 17.47 12.79
N LEU A 18 6.35 17.00 13.29
CA LEU A 18 7.17 15.98 12.61
C LEU A 18 6.41 14.66 12.44
N LEU A 19 5.69 14.20 13.47
CA LEU A 19 4.87 12.99 13.40
C LEU A 19 3.73 13.13 12.38
N LEU A 20 3.07 14.29 12.35
CA LEU A 20 2.02 14.59 11.37
C LEU A 20 2.56 14.58 9.94
N ILE A 21 3.72 15.20 9.70
CA ILE A 21 4.38 15.20 8.38
C ILE A 21 4.77 13.78 7.98
N ALA A 22 5.33 12.98 8.90
CA ALA A 22 5.67 11.60 8.64
C ALA A 22 4.44 10.74 8.28
N GLY A 23 3.35 10.88 9.05
CA GLY A 23 2.08 10.20 8.77
C GLY A 23 1.46 10.60 7.43
N TRP A 24 1.46 11.90 7.12
CA TRP A 24 0.99 12.42 5.84
C TRP A 24 1.83 11.90 4.66
N GLY A 25 3.15 11.87 4.81
CA GLY A 25 4.06 11.32 3.81
C GLY A 25 3.80 9.83 3.54
N GLY A 26 3.58 9.04 4.60
CA GLY A 26 3.25 7.62 4.49
C GLY A 26 1.92 7.38 3.75
N LEU A 27 0.87 8.14 4.09
CA LEU A 27 -0.43 8.08 3.40
C LEU A 27 -0.31 8.42 1.92
N ARG A 28 0.44 9.48 1.59
CA ARG A 28 0.65 9.89 0.20
C ARG A 28 1.43 8.84 -0.60
N ALA A 29 2.44 8.22 0.01
CA ALA A 29 3.21 7.15 -0.61
C ALA A 29 2.37 5.90 -0.86
N ARG A 30 1.52 5.50 0.11
CA ARG A 30 0.57 4.40 -0.05
C ARG A 30 -0.45 4.68 -1.17
N HIS A 31 -1.02 5.88 -1.21
CA HIS A 31 -1.94 6.27 -2.28
C HIS A 31 -1.26 6.24 -3.66
N SER A 32 -0.03 6.76 -3.75
CA SER A 32 0.75 6.71 -4.98
C SER A 32 1.03 5.28 -5.44
N LEU A 33 1.25 4.35 -4.51
CA LEU A 33 1.43 2.93 -4.83
C LEU A 33 0.16 2.29 -5.36
N LEU A 34 -0.97 2.49 -4.67
CA LEU A 34 -2.25 1.87 -5.05
C LEU A 34 -2.75 2.34 -6.43
N THR A 35 -2.42 3.57 -6.80
CA THR A 35 -2.79 4.18 -8.10
C THR A 35 -1.77 3.93 -9.21
N MET A 36 -0.58 3.41 -8.88
CA MET A 36 0.48 3.19 -9.86
C MET A 36 0.20 1.94 -10.70
N ASP A 37 0.52 2.04 -11.99
CA ASP A 37 0.50 0.88 -12.88
C ASP A 37 1.53 -0.16 -12.45
N ILE A 38 1.09 -1.41 -12.49
CA ILE A 38 1.87 -2.56 -12.08
C ILE A 38 3.14 -2.76 -12.92
N ALA A 39 3.11 -2.46 -14.22
CA ALA A 39 4.30 -2.53 -15.08
C ALA A 39 5.39 -1.55 -14.63
N LYS A 40 4.97 -0.36 -14.24
CA LYS A 40 5.86 0.69 -13.74
C LYS A 40 6.39 0.34 -12.35
N MET A 41 5.58 -0.37 -11.56
CA MET A 41 5.97 -0.87 -10.26
C MET A 41 6.97 -2.03 -10.37
N ASN A 42 6.78 -2.92 -11.34
CA ASN A 42 7.66 -4.07 -11.57
C ASN A 42 9.06 -3.65 -12.04
N THR A 43 9.12 -2.67 -12.94
CA THR A 43 10.37 -2.10 -13.43
C THR A 43 11.10 -1.26 -12.37
N SER A 44 10.40 -0.78 -11.34
CA SER A 44 10.96 0.07 -10.29
C SER A 44 11.22 -0.69 -8.99
N LYS A 45 12.50 -1.02 -8.75
CA LYS A 45 12.99 -1.57 -7.47
C LYS A 45 12.50 -0.80 -6.24
N PRO A 46 12.55 0.56 -6.18
CA PRO A 46 12.08 1.28 -4.99
C PRO A 46 10.58 1.13 -4.76
N TRP A 47 9.75 1.08 -5.81
CA TRP A 47 8.30 0.90 -5.65
C TRP A 47 7.93 -0.54 -5.26
N LYS A 48 8.69 -1.53 -5.75
CA LYS A 48 8.56 -2.94 -5.34
C LYS A 48 8.89 -3.16 -3.86
N MET A 49 9.91 -2.49 -3.34
CA MET A 49 10.21 -2.53 -1.90
C MET A 49 9.19 -1.74 -1.08
N ALA A 50 8.79 -0.57 -1.57
CA ALA A 50 7.82 0.27 -0.90
C ALA A 50 6.46 -0.41 -0.75
N SER A 51 6.01 -1.22 -1.72
CA SER A 51 4.76 -1.97 -1.60
C SER A 51 4.81 -3.10 -0.57
N LEU A 52 5.98 -3.69 -0.35
CA LEU A 52 6.15 -4.67 0.73
C LEU A 52 5.96 -4.03 2.10
N VAL A 53 6.26 -2.74 2.26
CA VAL A 53 6.20 -2.03 3.55
C VAL A 53 4.91 -1.24 3.72
N LEU A 54 4.45 -0.54 2.69
CA LEU A 54 3.36 0.45 2.76
C LEU A 54 1.97 -0.16 2.57
N LEU A 55 1.86 -1.35 1.99
CA LEU A 55 0.60 -2.08 1.91
C LEU A 55 0.32 -2.79 3.25
N THR A 56 -0.97 -2.96 3.58
CA THR A 56 -1.38 -3.75 4.74
C THR A 56 -1.13 -5.25 4.48
N PRO A 57 -1.06 -6.09 5.52
CA PRO A 57 -0.97 -7.54 5.35
C PRO A 57 -2.10 -8.12 4.49
N ASP A 58 -3.31 -7.60 4.63
CA ASP A 58 -4.47 -8.05 3.87
C ASP A 58 -4.40 -7.66 2.40
N GLU A 59 -3.98 -6.42 2.08
CA GLU A 59 -3.75 -5.99 0.69
C GLU A 59 -2.67 -6.84 0.02
N ARG A 60 -1.58 -7.14 0.74
CA ARG A 60 -0.53 -8.03 0.24
C ARG A 60 -1.05 -9.45 0.02
N ARG A 61 -1.90 -9.95 0.92
CA ARG A 61 -2.54 -11.26 0.78
C ARG A 61 -3.49 -11.28 -0.41
N GLN A 62 -4.35 -10.28 -0.58
CA GLN A 62 -5.28 -10.19 -1.72
C GLN A 62 -4.55 -10.13 -3.06
N ILE A 63 -3.46 -9.36 -3.15
CA ILE A 63 -2.61 -9.36 -4.34
C ILE A 63 -1.99 -10.76 -4.51
N LYS A 64 -1.45 -11.36 -3.45
CA LYS A 64 -0.86 -12.70 -3.51
C LYS A 64 -1.89 -13.76 -3.96
N ASP A 65 -3.11 -13.71 -3.45
CA ASP A 65 -4.19 -14.65 -3.70
C ASP A 65 -4.74 -14.46 -5.12
N PHE A 66 -4.87 -13.22 -5.58
CA PHE A 66 -5.13 -12.92 -6.99
C PHE A 66 -4.02 -13.48 -7.90
N THR A 67 -2.77 -13.46 -7.43
CA THR A 67 -1.62 -14.04 -8.15
C THR A 67 -1.38 -15.53 -7.84
N HIS A 68 -2.26 -16.21 -7.09
CA HIS A 68 -1.97 -17.53 -6.53
C HIS A 68 -1.69 -18.58 -7.61
N ASP A 69 -2.39 -18.51 -8.75
CA ASP A 69 -2.15 -19.36 -9.94
C ASP A 69 -0.88 -18.99 -10.73
N LYS A 70 -0.20 -17.90 -10.36
CA LYS A 70 1.04 -17.40 -10.97
C LYS A 70 2.21 -17.53 -9.98
N HIS A 71 2.10 -18.45 -9.02
CA HIS A 71 2.92 -18.57 -7.80
C HIS A 71 4.45 -18.48 -7.99
N GLU A 72 4.96 -18.78 -9.18
CA GLU A 72 6.40 -18.79 -9.43
C GLU A 72 6.96 -17.50 -10.04
N ASP A 73 6.12 -16.59 -10.59
CA ASP A 73 6.62 -15.40 -11.28
C ASP A 73 5.72 -14.17 -11.09
N TRP A 74 5.96 -13.43 -10.01
CA TRP A 74 5.46 -12.05 -9.86
C TRP A 74 5.84 -11.19 -11.07
N ASP A 75 6.99 -11.46 -11.68
CA ASP A 75 7.51 -10.74 -12.84
C ASP A 75 6.66 -11.01 -14.09
N LYS A 76 6.33 -12.28 -14.40
CA LYS A 76 5.41 -12.63 -15.50
C LYS A 76 4.00 -12.13 -15.23
N PHE A 77 3.53 -12.22 -13.98
CA PHE A 77 2.22 -11.71 -13.62
C PHE A 77 2.14 -10.19 -13.84
N PHE A 78 3.09 -9.43 -13.32
CA PHE A 78 3.11 -7.98 -13.49
C PHE A 78 3.36 -7.54 -14.94
N THR A 79 4.05 -8.37 -15.72
CA THR A 79 4.19 -8.19 -17.16
C THR A 79 2.86 -8.42 -17.90
N LEU A 80 2.08 -9.43 -17.51
CA LEU A 80 0.76 -9.72 -18.10
C LEU A 80 -0.34 -8.76 -17.63
N ALA A 81 -0.27 -8.31 -16.38
CA ALA A 81 -1.18 -7.34 -15.77
C ALA A 81 -0.77 -5.88 -16.06
N SER A 82 0.20 -5.67 -16.96
CA SER A 82 0.66 -4.34 -17.35
C SER A 82 -0.51 -3.51 -17.87
N GLY A 83 -0.78 -2.37 -17.20
CA GLY A 83 -1.91 -1.49 -17.52
C GLY A 83 -3.08 -1.59 -16.53
N ILE A 84 -2.97 -2.41 -15.50
CA ILE A 84 -3.90 -2.46 -14.37
C ILE A 84 -3.24 -1.81 -13.14
N SER A 85 -3.99 -1.02 -12.38
CA SER A 85 -3.55 -0.47 -11.09
C SER A 85 -3.69 -1.51 -9.97
N ILE A 86 -2.85 -1.41 -8.94
CA ILE A 86 -2.91 -2.30 -7.77
C ILE A 86 -4.29 -2.23 -7.10
N GLN A 87 -4.86 -1.02 -6.99
CA GLN A 87 -6.19 -0.83 -6.42
C GLN A 87 -7.25 -1.67 -7.13
N LYS A 88 -7.23 -1.70 -8.46
CA LYS A 88 -8.21 -2.44 -9.25
C LYS A 88 -8.09 -3.96 -9.05
N ILE A 89 -6.89 -4.47 -8.79
CA ILE A 89 -6.70 -5.88 -8.42
C ILE A 89 -7.36 -6.18 -7.08
N ILE A 90 -7.07 -5.36 -6.06
CA ILE A 90 -7.65 -5.48 -4.72
C ILE A 90 -9.18 -5.47 -4.80
N ASP A 91 -9.75 -4.53 -5.55
CA ASP A 91 -11.19 -4.41 -5.73
C ASP A 91 -11.77 -5.66 -6.41
N THR A 92 -11.09 -6.18 -7.45
CA THR A 92 -11.52 -7.38 -8.19
C THR A 92 -11.52 -8.61 -7.29
N GLN A 93 -10.46 -8.82 -6.50
CA GLN A 93 -10.38 -9.93 -5.55
C GLN A 93 -11.48 -9.84 -4.50
N SER A 94 -11.69 -8.65 -3.93
CA SER A 94 -12.74 -8.39 -2.95
C SER A 94 -14.14 -8.72 -3.50
N GLN A 95 -14.40 -8.40 -4.77
CA GLN A 95 -15.66 -8.74 -5.45
C GLN A 95 -15.81 -10.25 -5.69
N LEU A 96 -14.74 -10.93 -6.10
CA LEU A 96 -14.76 -12.38 -6.33
C LEU A 96 -15.05 -13.14 -5.02
N GLU A 97 -14.48 -12.72 -3.90
CA GLU A 97 -14.75 -13.29 -2.58
C GLU A 97 -16.21 -13.08 -2.16
N GLN A 98 -16.77 -11.90 -2.41
CA GLN A 98 -18.19 -11.61 -2.13
C GLN A 98 -19.14 -12.42 -3.02
N GLN A 99 -18.79 -12.65 -4.29
CA GLN A 99 -19.56 -13.49 -5.20
C GLN A 99 -19.50 -14.96 -4.83
N ALA A 100 -18.33 -15.45 -4.41
CA ALA A 100 -18.17 -16.81 -3.90
C ALA A 100 -18.98 -17.03 -2.62
N ALA A 101 -19.04 -16.03 -1.73
CA ALA A 101 -19.81 -16.08 -0.50
C ALA A 101 -21.34 -16.04 -0.69
N ASN A 102 -21.83 -15.42 -1.78
CA ASN A 102 -23.25 -15.26 -2.08
C ASN A 102 -23.82 -16.31 -3.06
N LYS A 103 -23.03 -17.30 -3.48
CA LYS A 103 -23.54 -18.38 -4.34
C LYS A 103 -24.41 -19.32 -3.49
N PRO A 104 -25.71 -19.50 -3.81
CA PRO A 104 -26.52 -20.52 -3.13
C PRO A 104 -25.92 -21.89 -3.44
N GLN A 105 -25.78 -22.72 -2.40
CA GLN A 105 -25.37 -24.13 -2.50
C GLN A 105 -26.37 -24.94 -3.32
#